data_AF-A0A2P4YN60-F1
#
_entry.id   AF-A0A2P4YN60-F1
#
_cell.length_a   1.000
_cell.length_b   1.000
_cell.length_c   1.000
_cell.angle_alpha   90.00
_cell.angle_beta   90.00
_cell.angle_gamma   90.00
#
_symmetry.space_group_name_H-M   'P 1'
#
loop_
_entity.id
_entity.type
_entity.pdbx_description
1 polymer ?
#
loop_
_entity_poly.entity_id
_entity_poly.type
_entity_poly.pdbx_seq_one_letter_code
_entity_poly.pdbx_strand_id
1 'polypeptide(L)'
;MSAGIVSRIFLSWARPRMDQAHKRQLNSSDVWSLPCPFQADTIVQTFQKPLVLFKRSLPRALFQVFGLRFFMTGLTILVSMLCSLVGPLALLSDLSDDQNQSQVVIVSTWVGLVFAAQMVQALADCYTGLQNEYEKLLKLSPSSRKKKSTGVLTTMYTSDCESLVRSTAVVHQMWLIPLQIVVICYMLVRVLDIAAVAGIAVIVLMLWLNHLVSKRMHRVRRECIRNKD
;
A
#
# COMPACT_ATOMS: atom_id res chain seq x y z
N MET A 1 -8.54 6.29 24.85
CA MET A 1 -9.97 6.54 24.53
C MET A 1 -10.42 5.54 23.48
N SER A 2 -11.34 4.65 23.83
CA SER A 2 -11.86 3.64 22.89
C SER A 2 -12.92 4.28 22.00
N ALA A 3 -12.54 4.68 20.78
CA ALA A 3 -13.49 5.12 19.78
C ALA A 3 -14.29 3.90 19.27
N GLY A 4 -15.62 4.05 19.18
CA GLY A 4 -16.49 3.03 18.58
C GLY A 4 -16.15 2.78 17.11
N ILE A 5 -16.49 1.59 16.59
CA ILE A 5 -16.12 1.14 15.24
C ILE A 5 -16.56 2.15 14.16
N VAL A 6 -17.79 2.66 14.26
CA VAL A 6 -18.32 3.68 13.34
C VAL A 6 -17.52 4.99 13.41
N SER A 7 -17.10 5.40 14.61
CA SER A 7 -16.26 6.60 14.79
C SER A 7 -14.87 6.44 14.18
N ARG A 8 -14.31 5.22 14.22
CA ARG A 8 -13.04 4.91 13.56
C ARG A 8 -13.14 4.94 12.04
N ILE A 9 -14.22 4.38 11.48
CA ILE A 9 -14.46 4.34 10.02
C ILE A 9 -14.67 5.75 9.46
N PHE A 10 -15.52 6.57 10.09
CA PHE A 10 -15.80 7.92 9.63
C PHE A 10 -14.78 8.97 10.08
N LEU A 11 -13.67 8.56 10.71
CA LEU A 11 -12.65 9.44 11.28
C LEU A 11 -13.24 10.55 12.17
N SER A 12 -14.41 10.30 12.78
CA SER A 12 -15.12 11.35 13.54
C SER A 12 -14.36 11.77 14.79
N TRP A 13 -13.46 10.90 15.29
CA TRP A 13 -12.53 11.18 16.37
C TRP A 13 -11.48 12.25 16.01
N ALA A 14 -11.19 12.47 14.72
CA ALA A 14 -10.24 13.48 14.25
C ALA A 14 -10.85 14.89 14.12
N ARG A 15 -12.17 14.97 13.91
CA ARG A 15 -12.93 16.22 13.73
C ARG A 15 -12.68 17.31 14.78
N PRO A 16 -12.71 17.04 16.11
CA PRO A 16 -12.52 18.08 17.11
C PRO A 16 -11.12 18.72 17.06
N ARG A 17 -10.08 17.97 16.68
CA ARG A 17 -8.73 18.54 16.51
C ARG A 17 -8.58 19.28 15.18
N MET A 18 -9.24 18.83 14.11
CA MET A 18 -9.26 19.59 12.85
C MET A 18 -9.93 20.95 13.02
N ASP A 19 -11.04 21.01 13.77
CA ASP A 19 -11.71 22.29 14.08
C ASP A 19 -10.81 23.20 14.95
N GLN A 20 -10.08 22.62 15.90
CA GLN A 20 -9.09 23.34 16.70
C GLN A 20 -7.91 23.85 15.83
N ALA A 21 -7.44 23.05 14.87
CA ALA A 21 -6.39 23.41 13.91
C ALA A 21 -6.79 24.58 13.01
N HIS A 22 -8.06 24.62 12.63
CA HIS A 22 -8.62 25.69 11.80
C HIS A 22 -8.66 27.02 12.55
N LYS A 23 -8.89 26.97 13.87
CA LYS A 23 -9.01 28.15 14.73
C LYS A 23 -7.66 28.66 15.27
N ARG A 24 -6.68 27.78 15.46
CA ARG A 24 -5.34 28.16 15.95
C ARG A 24 -4.25 27.21 15.45
N GLN A 25 -3.04 27.72 15.33
CA GLN A 25 -1.86 26.88 15.06
C GLN A 25 -1.65 25.90 16.23
N LEU A 26 -1.49 24.60 15.92
CA LEU A 26 -1.29 23.56 16.93
C LEU A 26 0.11 23.63 17.54
N ASN A 27 0.18 23.51 18.86
CA ASN A 27 1.41 23.34 19.61
C ASN A 27 1.72 21.85 19.82
N SER A 28 2.98 21.51 20.11
CA SER A 28 3.42 20.12 20.34
C SER A 28 2.72 19.41 21.52
N SER A 29 2.10 20.17 22.43
CA SER A 29 1.30 19.65 23.54
C SER A 29 -0.15 19.30 23.15
N ASP A 30 -0.64 19.80 22.01
CA ASP A 30 -2.01 19.53 21.52
C ASP A 30 -2.12 18.20 20.77
N VAL A 31 -1.00 17.52 20.64
CA VAL A 31 -0.82 16.29 19.89
C VAL A 31 -1.27 15.12 20.74
N TRP A 32 -2.01 14.17 20.16
CA TRP A 32 -2.30 12.95 20.89
C TRP A 32 -1.04 12.17 21.20
N SER A 33 -0.92 11.76 22.46
CA SER A 33 0.07 10.77 22.86
C SER A 33 -0.15 9.49 22.07
N LEU A 34 0.92 8.91 21.52
CA LEU A 34 0.83 7.65 20.81
C LEU A 34 0.23 6.56 21.72
N PRO A 35 -0.72 5.75 21.23
CA PRO A 35 -1.20 4.60 21.99
C PRO A 35 -0.03 3.68 22.35
N CYS A 36 -0.02 3.12 23.58
CA CYS A 36 1.03 2.22 24.08
C CYS A 36 1.56 1.16 23.10
N PRO A 37 0.74 0.49 22.24
CA PRO A 37 1.25 -0.48 21.27
C PRO A 37 2.14 0.10 20.16
N PHE A 38 2.07 1.42 19.93
CA PHE A 38 2.86 2.13 18.92
C PHE A 38 3.97 2.99 19.52
N GLN A 39 4.17 2.92 20.84
CA GLN A 39 5.24 3.64 21.52
C GLN A 39 6.59 3.01 21.18
N ALA A 40 7.58 3.86 20.90
CA ALA A 40 8.92 3.43 20.50
C ALA A 40 9.55 2.47 21.52
N ASP A 41 9.38 2.73 22.81
CA ASP A 41 9.94 1.89 23.89
C ASP A 41 9.40 0.45 23.84
N THR A 42 8.10 0.28 23.62
CA THR A 42 7.44 -1.02 23.50
C THR A 42 7.89 -1.76 22.24
N ILE A 43 8.00 -1.06 21.11
CA ILE A 43 8.46 -1.65 19.84
C ILE A 43 9.93 -2.05 19.95
N VAL A 44 10.77 -1.19 20.51
CA VAL A 44 12.20 -1.45 20.73
C VAL A 44 12.38 -2.65 21.65
N GLN A 45 11.65 -2.77 22.75
CA GLN A 45 11.72 -3.94 23.63
C GLN A 45 11.27 -5.23 22.93
N THR A 46 10.26 -5.14 22.05
CA THR A 46 9.79 -6.27 21.24
C THR A 46 10.81 -6.67 20.18
N PHE A 47 11.55 -5.70 19.61
CA PHE A 47 12.57 -5.92 18.59
C PHE A 47 13.93 -6.34 19.15
N GLN A 48 14.28 -5.87 20.34
CA GLN A 48 15.60 -6.06 20.93
C GLN A 48 15.86 -7.53 21.27
N LYS A 49 14.83 -8.26 21.75
CA LYS A 49 14.91 -9.71 22.02
C LYS A 49 15.30 -10.53 20.77
N PRO A 50 14.59 -10.44 19.62
CA PRO A 50 14.98 -11.15 18.39
C PRO A 50 16.26 -10.61 17.76
N LEU A 51 16.59 -9.33 17.87
CA LEU A 51 17.79 -8.76 17.25
C LEU A 51 19.09 -9.27 17.88
N VAL A 52 19.07 -9.56 19.19
CA VAL A 52 20.17 -10.22 19.91
C VAL A 52 20.26 -11.71 19.55
N LEU A 53 19.13 -12.41 19.40
CA LEU A 53 19.09 -13.83 19.02
C LEU A 53 19.59 -14.10 17.58
N PHE A 54 19.34 -13.20 16.63
CA PHE A 54 19.66 -13.39 15.21
C PHE A 54 20.98 -12.71 14.75
N LYS A 55 21.97 -12.56 15.64
CA LYS A 55 23.30 -12.00 15.31
C LYS A 55 23.24 -10.70 14.46
N ARG A 56 22.33 -9.77 14.80
CA ARG A 56 22.11 -8.48 14.10
C ARG A 56 21.58 -8.55 12.65
N SER A 57 21.04 -9.68 12.17
CA SER A 57 20.35 -9.68 10.87
C SER A 57 18.98 -8.98 10.96
N LEU A 58 18.96 -7.68 10.65
CA LEU A 58 17.77 -6.82 10.58
C LEU A 58 16.58 -7.40 9.78
N PRO A 59 16.76 -7.93 8.55
CA PRO A 59 15.63 -8.42 7.76
C PRO A 59 14.96 -9.64 8.39
N ARG A 60 15.71 -10.49 9.09
CA ARG A 60 15.18 -11.69 9.73
C ARG A 60 14.39 -11.37 10.99
N ALA A 61 14.85 -10.39 11.78
CA ALA A 61 14.11 -9.88 12.93
C ALA A 61 12.81 -9.17 12.51
N LEU A 62 12.86 -8.38 11.43
CA LEU A 62 11.68 -7.77 10.79
C LEU A 62 10.65 -8.84 10.38
N PHE A 63 11.10 -9.89 9.70
CA PHE A 63 10.20 -10.94 9.23
C PHE A 63 9.54 -11.73 10.37
N GLN A 64 10.23 -11.93 11.50
CA GLN A 64 9.63 -12.62 12.63
C GLN A 64 8.55 -11.81 13.34
N VAL A 65 8.74 -10.50 13.48
CA VAL A 65 7.80 -9.62 14.20
C VAL A 65 6.61 -9.21 13.32
N PHE A 66 6.86 -8.92 12.04
CA PHE A 66 5.83 -8.43 11.12
C PHE A 66 5.37 -9.44 10.08
N GLY A 67 5.98 -10.64 10.01
CA GLY A 67 5.70 -11.63 8.96
C GLY A 67 4.26 -12.10 8.91
N LEU A 68 3.59 -12.28 10.07
CA LEU A 68 2.18 -12.66 10.08
C LEU A 68 1.30 -11.56 9.48
N ARG A 69 1.57 -10.29 9.84
CA ARG A 69 0.83 -9.14 9.29
C ARG A 69 1.09 -9.00 7.80
N PHE A 70 2.35 -9.13 7.37
CA PHE A 70 2.75 -9.15 5.97
C PHE A 70 1.99 -10.23 5.19
N PHE A 71 1.93 -11.47 5.70
CA PHE A 71 1.23 -12.57 5.06
C PHE A 71 -0.29 -12.33 4.97
N MET A 72 -0.92 -11.82 6.03
CA MET A 72 -2.35 -11.47 6.02
C MET A 72 -2.69 -10.35 5.02
N THR A 73 -1.80 -9.35 4.88
CA THR A 73 -1.93 -8.31 3.85
C THR A 73 -1.82 -8.91 2.46
N GLY A 74 -0.81 -9.77 2.21
CA GLY A 74 -0.66 -10.49 0.95
C GLY A 74 -1.87 -11.33 0.58
N LEU A 75 -2.44 -12.06 1.55
CA LEU A 75 -3.65 -12.88 1.36
C LEU A 75 -4.86 -12.00 0.99
N THR A 76 -5.08 -10.90 1.70
CA THR A 76 -6.19 -9.97 1.41
C THR A 76 -6.08 -9.40 0.00
N ILE A 77 -4.87 -9.00 -0.42
CA ILE A 77 -4.65 -8.47 -1.78
C ILE A 77 -4.86 -9.57 -2.82
N LEU A 78 -4.41 -10.80 -2.56
CA LEU A 78 -4.63 -11.94 -3.47
C LEU A 78 -6.12 -12.24 -3.63
N VAL A 79 -6.90 -12.27 -2.55
CA VAL A 79 -8.35 -12.45 -2.60
C VAL A 79 -9.02 -11.32 -3.39
N SER A 80 -8.61 -10.07 -3.16
CA SER A 80 -9.09 -8.91 -3.91
C SER A 80 -8.77 -9.02 -5.41
N MET A 81 -7.57 -9.51 -5.76
CA MET A 81 -7.13 -9.74 -7.13
C MET A 81 -7.94 -10.84 -7.84
N LEU A 82 -8.22 -11.96 -7.15
CA LEU A 82 -9.09 -13.01 -7.70
C LEU A 82 -10.51 -12.52 -7.92
N CYS A 83 -11.00 -11.67 -7.01
CA CYS A 83 -12.35 -11.12 -7.10
C CYS A 83 -12.48 -10.10 -8.24
N SER A 84 -11.45 -9.29 -8.50
CA SER A 84 -11.48 -8.34 -9.63
C SER A 84 -11.47 -9.03 -11.00
N LEU A 85 -10.98 -10.27 -11.08
CA LEU A 85 -11.04 -11.08 -12.29
C LEU A 85 -12.47 -11.55 -12.64
N VAL A 86 -13.38 -11.56 -11.66
CA VAL A 86 -14.77 -12.01 -11.86
C VAL A 86 -15.56 -11.04 -12.75
N GLY A 87 -15.21 -9.75 -12.76
CA GLY A 87 -15.87 -8.75 -13.62
C GLY A 87 -15.79 -9.11 -15.11
N PRO A 88 -14.58 -9.30 -15.68
CA PRO A 88 -14.40 -9.80 -17.04
C PRO A 88 -15.07 -11.16 -17.31
N LEU A 89 -15.08 -12.06 -16.32
CA LEU A 89 -15.76 -13.37 -16.40
C LEU A 89 -17.28 -13.24 -16.53
N ALA A 90 -17.90 -12.36 -15.74
CA ALA A 90 -19.34 -12.16 -15.73
C ALA A 90 -19.85 -11.55 -17.05
N LEU A 91 -19.10 -10.59 -17.60
CA LEU A 91 -19.40 -9.99 -18.91
C LEU A 91 -19.39 -11.03 -20.04
N LEU A 92 -18.53 -12.05 -19.92
CA LEU A 92 -18.42 -13.08 -20.94
C LEU A 92 -19.54 -14.13 -20.84
N SER A 93 -20.02 -14.45 -19.63
CA SER A 93 -21.17 -15.35 -19.44
C SER A 93 -22.49 -14.73 -19.90
N ASP A 94 -22.62 -13.41 -19.83
CA ASP A 94 -23.82 -12.66 -20.23
C ASP A 94 -24.07 -12.72 -21.75
N LEU A 95 -23.02 -12.82 -22.56
CA LEU A 95 -23.13 -12.99 -24.02
C LEU A 95 -23.64 -14.37 -24.45
N SER A 96 -23.78 -15.31 -23.52
CA SER A 96 -24.10 -16.71 -23.81
C SER A 96 -25.45 -17.20 -23.28
N ASP A 97 -26.17 -16.43 -22.45
CA ASP A 97 -27.44 -16.89 -21.85
C ASP A 97 -28.45 -15.74 -21.68
N ASP A 98 -29.45 -15.67 -22.58
CA ASP A 98 -30.41 -14.56 -22.68
C ASP A 98 -31.57 -14.63 -21.67
N GLN A 99 -31.59 -15.52 -20.68
CA GLN A 99 -32.64 -15.51 -19.65
C GLN A 99 -32.19 -16.11 -18.31
N ASN A 100 -31.68 -15.29 -17.37
CA ASN A 100 -31.75 -15.64 -15.94
C ASN A 100 -31.63 -14.43 -14.99
N GLN A 101 -32.76 -13.98 -14.43
CA GLN A 101 -32.83 -12.93 -13.39
C GLN A 101 -32.00 -13.24 -12.14
N SER A 102 -31.68 -14.51 -11.87
CA SER A 102 -30.89 -14.92 -10.69
C SER A 102 -29.40 -14.58 -10.81
N GLN A 103 -28.83 -14.56 -12.03
CA GLN A 103 -27.41 -14.22 -12.23
C GLN A 103 -27.14 -12.73 -11.99
N VAL A 104 -28.06 -11.84 -12.38
CA VAL A 104 -27.89 -10.39 -12.19
C VAL A 104 -27.83 -10.02 -10.70
N VAL A 105 -28.61 -10.68 -9.85
CA VAL A 105 -28.61 -10.45 -8.39
C VAL A 105 -27.30 -10.96 -7.76
N ILE A 106 -26.79 -12.10 -8.22
CA ILE A 106 -25.50 -12.65 -7.76
C ILE A 106 -24.38 -11.68 -8.14
N VAL A 107 -24.29 -11.30 -9.42
CA VAL A 107 -23.24 -10.39 -9.92
C VAL A 107 -23.29 -9.03 -9.22
N SER A 108 -24.48 -8.42 -9.05
CA SER A 108 -24.60 -7.13 -8.36
C SER A 108 -24.22 -7.19 -6.88
N THR A 109 -24.56 -8.27 -6.18
CA THR A 109 -24.17 -8.49 -4.78
C THR A 109 -22.65 -8.62 -4.65
N TRP A 110 -22.01 -9.34 -5.57
CA TRP A 110 -20.54 -9.52 -5.57
C TRP A 110 -19.79 -8.25 -5.97
N VAL A 111 -20.29 -7.49 -6.95
CA VAL A 111 -19.74 -6.17 -7.29
C VAL A 111 -19.80 -5.22 -6.10
N GLY A 112 -20.91 -5.23 -5.35
CA GLY A 112 -21.04 -4.49 -4.09
C GLY A 112 -20.00 -4.89 -3.05
N LEU A 113 -19.69 -6.19 -2.93
CA LEU A 113 -18.65 -6.69 -2.03
C LEU A 113 -17.25 -6.22 -2.42
N VAL A 114 -16.92 -6.25 -3.72
CA VAL A 114 -15.63 -5.75 -4.24
C VAL A 114 -15.49 -4.25 -3.99
N PHE A 115 -16.55 -3.49 -4.25
CA PHE A 115 -16.57 -2.06 -4.00
C PHE A 115 -16.35 -1.75 -2.52
N ALA A 116 -17.03 -2.48 -1.62
CA ALA A 116 -16.81 -2.36 -0.19
C ALA A 116 -15.38 -2.69 0.22
N ALA A 117 -14.79 -3.77 -0.34
CA ALA A 117 -13.40 -4.15 -0.09
C ALA A 117 -12.41 -3.08 -0.57
N GLN A 118 -12.61 -2.52 -1.76
CA GLN A 118 -11.79 -1.41 -2.27
C GLN A 118 -11.95 -0.14 -1.43
N MET A 119 -13.15 0.14 -0.94
CA MET A 119 -13.40 1.27 -0.06
C MET A 119 -12.67 1.10 1.29
N VAL A 120 -12.63 -0.11 1.84
CA VAL A 120 -11.86 -0.44 3.04
C VAL A 120 -10.35 -0.29 2.80
N GLN A 121 -9.85 -0.74 1.64
CA GLN A 121 -8.44 -0.55 1.26
C GLN A 121 -8.09 0.94 1.13
N ALA A 122 -8.92 1.73 0.43
CA ALA A 122 -8.71 3.17 0.31
C ALA A 122 -8.74 3.90 1.66
N LEU A 123 -9.62 3.49 2.58
CA LEU A 123 -9.66 4.02 3.94
C LEU A 123 -8.43 3.63 4.74
N ALA A 124 -7.92 2.40 4.59
CA ALA A 124 -6.69 1.96 5.24
C ALA A 124 -5.46 2.71 4.72
N ASP A 125 -5.37 2.94 3.41
CA ASP A 125 -4.30 3.73 2.78
C ASP A 125 -4.38 5.20 3.20
N CYS A 126 -5.58 5.77 3.28
CA CYS A 126 -5.80 7.11 3.81
C CYS A 126 -5.41 7.22 5.30
N TYR A 127 -5.77 6.22 6.11
CA TYR A 127 -5.44 6.19 7.54
C TYR A 127 -3.93 6.13 7.77
N THR A 128 -3.23 5.26 7.04
CA THR A 128 -1.76 5.15 7.11
C THR A 128 -1.07 6.39 6.58
N GLY A 129 -1.57 6.99 5.49
CA GLY A 129 -1.08 8.25 4.94
C GLY A 129 -1.20 9.40 5.93
N LEU A 130 -2.38 9.60 6.51
CA LEU A 130 -2.63 10.61 7.53
C LEU A 130 -1.73 10.40 8.75
N GLN A 131 -1.60 9.17 9.27
CA GLN A 131 -0.75 8.91 10.43
C GLN A 131 0.72 9.29 10.18
N ASN A 132 1.25 8.96 9.01
CA ASN A 132 2.62 9.29 8.61
C ASN A 132 2.80 10.81 8.44
N GLU A 133 1.82 11.49 7.85
CA GLU A 133 1.85 12.93 7.65
C GLU A 133 1.68 13.71 8.94
N TYR A 134 0.77 13.28 9.84
CA TYR A 134 0.67 13.82 11.19
C TYR A 134 1.99 13.66 11.93
N GLU A 135 2.61 12.49 11.98
CA GLU A 135 3.94 12.33 12.59
C GLU A 135 4.99 13.30 12.02
N LYS A 136 4.95 13.52 10.70
CA LYS A 136 5.86 14.44 10.00
C LYS A 136 5.61 15.89 10.42
N LEU A 137 4.36 16.35 10.41
CA LEU A 137 3.94 17.69 10.82
C LEU A 137 4.25 17.97 12.30
N LEU A 138 4.08 16.96 13.15
CA LEU A 138 4.36 17.05 14.58
C LEU A 138 5.85 17.14 14.89
N LYS A 139 6.69 16.53 14.07
CA LYS A 139 8.17 16.62 14.15
C LYS A 139 8.73 17.89 13.47
N LEU A 140 7.96 18.53 12.58
CA LEU A 140 8.30 19.79 11.89
C LEU A 140 7.85 21.06 12.63
N SER A 141 6.96 20.97 13.62
CA SER A 141 6.58 22.06 14.53
C SER A 141 7.80 22.56 15.34
N PRO A 142 7.97 23.87 15.61
CA PRO A 142 9.26 24.55 15.88
C PRO A 142 9.92 24.24 17.25
N SER A 143 9.82 23.02 17.75
CA SER A 143 10.43 22.54 19.01
C SER A 143 11.88 22.07 18.84
N SER A 144 12.67 22.72 17.98
CA SER A 144 14.13 22.51 17.90
C SER A 144 14.90 23.77 17.51
N ARG A 145 14.65 24.88 18.22
CA ARG A 145 15.70 25.87 18.42
C ARG A 145 16.61 25.37 19.55
N LYS A 146 17.89 25.11 19.21
CA LYS A 146 19.02 24.67 20.05
C LYS A 146 19.30 23.16 20.10
N LYS A 147 19.84 22.62 19.01
CA LYS A 147 21.13 21.88 18.94
C LYS A 147 21.26 21.34 17.50
N LYS A 148 22.31 21.75 16.78
CA LYS A 148 22.62 21.18 15.45
C LYS A 148 22.72 19.66 15.60
N SER A 149 22.10 18.92 14.66
CA SER A 149 22.05 17.45 14.49
C SER A 149 20.68 16.78 14.71
N THR A 150 19.73 17.35 15.47
CA THR A 150 18.46 16.64 15.77
C THR A 150 17.49 16.64 14.57
N GLY A 151 17.40 17.73 13.82
CA GLY A 151 16.50 17.83 12.65
C GLY A 151 16.89 16.90 11.49
N VAL A 152 18.20 16.71 11.25
CA VAL A 152 18.69 15.77 10.24
C VAL A 152 18.37 14.34 10.65
N LEU A 153 18.49 14.02 11.95
CA LEU A 153 18.18 12.69 12.48
C LEU A 153 16.68 12.35 12.38
N THR A 154 15.79 13.30 12.69
CA THR A 154 14.34 13.08 12.57
C THR A 154 13.89 13.00 11.12
N THR A 155 14.47 13.80 10.21
CA THR A 155 14.22 13.68 8.77
C THR A 155 14.67 12.33 8.22
N MET A 156 15.89 11.89 8.56
CA MET A 156 16.38 10.55 8.16
C MET A 156 15.46 9.45 8.68
N TYR A 157 15.08 9.50 9.96
CA TYR A 157 14.16 8.52 10.54
C TYR A 157 12.80 8.48 9.81
N THR A 158 12.19 9.63 9.54
CA THR A 158 10.90 9.66 8.82
C THR A 158 11.03 9.17 7.37
N SER A 159 12.14 9.48 6.70
CA SER A 159 12.43 9.00 5.35
C SER A 159 12.64 7.49 5.33
N ASP A 160 13.30 6.94 6.34
CA ASP A 160 13.54 5.50 6.47
C ASP A 160 12.22 4.74 6.73
N CYS A 161 11.35 5.25 7.59
CA CYS A 161 10.01 4.68 7.80
C CYS A 161 9.16 4.69 6.53
N GLU A 162 9.14 5.81 5.80
CA GLU A 162 8.41 5.92 4.53
C GLU A 162 8.98 4.94 3.48
N SER A 163 10.30 4.84 3.41
CA SER A 163 10.99 3.90 2.53
C SER A 163 10.67 2.45 2.88
N LEU A 164 10.57 2.09 4.17
CA LEU A 164 10.18 0.74 4.61
C LEU A 164 8.74 0.39 4.25
N VAL A 165 7.79 1.31 4.44
CA VAL A 165 6.39 1.11 4.02
C VAL A 165 6.31 0.93 2.51
N ARG A 166 6.98 1.80 1.75
CA ARG A 166 7.05 1.72 0.29
C ARG A 166 7.70 0.43 -0.19
N SER A 167 8.80 0.02 0.44
CA SER A 167 9.49 -1.23 0.12
C SER A 167 8.58 -2.44 0.35
N THR A 168 7.83 -2.45 1.46
CA THR A 168 6.87 -3.51 1.76
C THR A 168 5.77 -3.60 0.71
N ALA A 169 5.25 -2.46 0.24
CA ALA A 169 4.28 -2.42 -0.85
C ALA A 169 4.88 -2.93 -2.17
N VAL A 170 6.10 -2.53 -2.51
CA VAL A 170 6.81 -3.00 -3.72
C VAL A 170 7.04 -4.50 -3.68
N VAL A 171 7.42 -5.07 -2.53
CA VAL A 171 7.57 -6.53 -2.39
C VAL A 171 6.23 -7.23 -2.66
N HIS A 172 5.12 -6.68 -2.14
CA HIS A 172 3.80 -7.23 -2.43
C HIS A 172 3.42 -7.12 -3.91
N GLN A 173 3.80 -6.05 -4.59
CA GLN A 173 3.56 -5.93 -6.03
C GLN A 173 4.43 -6.90 -6.84
N MET A 174 5.67 -7.15 -6.41
CA MET A 174 6.64 -7.95 -7.15
C MET A 174 6.18 -9.39 -7.42
N TRP A 175 5.51 -10.04 -6.46
CA TRP A 175 4.95 -11.39 -6.60
C TRP A 175 3.49 -11.43 -7.07
N LEU A 176 2.68 -10.40 -6.78
CA LEU A 176 1.27 -10.37 -7.17
C LEU A 176 1.06 -9.98 -8.65
N ILE A 177 1.81 -9.02 -9.18
CA ILE A 177 1.72 -8.63 -10.60
C ILE A 177 1.97 -9.80 -11.56
N PRO A 178 3.05 -10.60 -11.43
CA PRO A 178 3.26 -11.73 -12.34
C PRO A 178 2.16 -12.78 -12.20
N LEU A 179 1.70 -13.05 -10.98
CA LEU A 179 0.58 -13.95 -10.73
C LEU A 179 -0.70 -13.44 -11.42
N GLN A 180 -0.95 -12.13 -11.38
CA GLN A 180 -2.06 -11.48 -12.09
C GLN A 180 -1.99 -11.65 -13.59
N ILE A 181 -0.82 -11.43 -14.19
CA ILE A 181 -0.60 -11.59 -15.62
C ILE A 181 -0.86 -13.05 -16.03
N VAL A 182 -0.31 -14.03 -15.30
CA VAL A 182 -0.49 -15.45 -15.59
C VAL A 182 -1.97 -15.84 -15.57
N VAL A 183 -2.69 -15.41 -14.53
CA VAL A 183 -4.12 -15.71 -14.38
C VAL A 183 -4.95 -15.09 -15.50
N ILE A 184 -4.69 -13.83 -15.87
CA ILE A 184 -5.38 -13.15 -16.98
C ILE A 184 -5.07 -13.82 -18.32
N CYS A 185 -3.80 -14.13 -18.60
CA CYS A 185 -3.40 -14.83 -19.82
C CYS A 185 -4.08 -16.20 -19.93
N TYR A 186 -4.11 -16.97 -18.84
CA TYR A 186 -4.80 -18.26 -18.79
C TYR A 186 -6.30 -18.10 -19.10
N MET A 187 -6.95 -17.12 -18.47
CA MET A 187 -8.35 -16.77 -18.72
C MET A 187 -8.60 -16.43 -20.19
N LEU A 188 -7.74 -15.60 -20.78
CA LEU A 188 -7.89 -15.12 -22.15
C LEU A 188 -7.75 -16.24 -23.18
N VAL A 189 -6.79 -17.15 -22.97
CA VAL A 189 -6.59 -18.33 -23.84
C VAL A 189 -7.77 -19.29 -23.74
N ARG A 190 -8.38 -19.44 -22.56
CA ARG A 190 -9.59 -20.28 -22.39
C ARG A 190 -10.80 -19.76 -23.17
N VAL A 191 -10.84 -18.46 -23.42
CA VAL A 191 -12.01 -17.76 -23.99
C VAL A 191 -11.88 -17.51 -25.48
N LEU A 192 -10.69 -17.07 -25.93
CA LEU A 192 -10.42 -16.66 -27.31
C LEU A 192 -9.55 -17.67 -28.08
N ASP A 193 -9.29 -18.84 -27.49
CA ASP A 193 -8.42 -19.89 -28.02
C ASP A 193 -7.09 -19.33 -28.58
N ILE A 194 -6.78 -19.62 -29.84
CA ILE A 194 -5.51 -19.30 -30.50
C ILE A 194 -5.40 -17.79 -30.79
N ALA A 195 -6.52 -17.07 -30.90
CA ALA A 195 -6.51 -15.62 -31.14
C ALA A 195 -5.91 -14.84 -29.95
N ALA A 196 -6.04 -15.37 -28.73
CA ALA A 196 -5.40 -14.79 -27.53
C ALA A 196 -3.87 -14.73 -27.65
N VAL A 197 -3.25 -15.72 -28.30
CA VAL A 197 -1.79 -15.83 -28.42
C VAL A 197 -1.22 -14.68 -29.23
N ALA A 198 -1.92 -14.25 -30.29
CA ALA A 198 -1.52 -13.09 -31.08
C ALA A 198 -1.56 -11.79 -30.25
N GLY A 199 -2.61 -11.61 -29.43
CA GLY A 199 -2.71 -10.47 -28.51
C GLY A 199 -1.60 -10.44 -27.45
N ILE A 200 -1.32 -11.61 -26.85
CA ILE A 200 -0.22 -11.76 -25.88
C ILE A 200 1.13 -11.42 -26.54
N ALA A 201 1.37 -11.86 -27.76
CA ALA A 201 2.60 -11.54 -28.50
C ALA A 201 2.80 -10.03 -28.71
N VAL A 202 1.73 -9.31 -29.06
CA VAL A 202 1.77 -7.84 -29.21
C VAL A 202 2.07 -7.15 -27.88
N ILE A 203 1.46 -7.60 -26.78
CA ILE A 203 1.71 -7.05 -25.44
C ILE A 203 3.18 -7.26 -25.03
N VAL A 204 3.72 -8.46 -25.27
CA VAL A 204 5.14 -8.77 -24.98
C VAL A 204 6.07 -7.90 -25.82
N LEU A 205 5.76 -7.68 -27.11
CA LEU A 205 6.54 -6.80 -27.97
C LEU A 205 6.51 -5.34 -27.47
N MET A 206 5.35 -4.84 -27.07
CA MET A 206 5.21 -3.51 -26.48
C MET A 206 5.98 -3.36 -25.17
N LEU A 207 5.96 -4.37 -24.29
CA LEU A 207 6.77 -4.38 -23.07
C LEU A 207 8.26 -4.31 -23.36
N TRP A 208 8.73 -5.04 -24.37
CA TRP A 208 10.13 -5.02 -24.79
C TRP A 208 10.54 -3.65 -25.34
N LEU A 209 9.70 -3.02 -26.17
CA LEU A 209 9.92 -1.67 -26.67
C LEU A 209 9.97 -0.64 -25.52
N ASN A 210 9.02 -0.71 -24.58
CA ASN A 210 9.01 0.14 -23.39
C ASN A 210 10.29 -0.02 -22.56
N HIS A 211 10.78 -1.25 -22.39
CA HIS A 211 12.05 -1.51 -21.69
C HIS A 211 13.24 -0.85 -22.40
N LEU A 212 13.32 -0.93 -23.73
CA LEU A 212 14.38 -0.31 -24.51
C LEU A 212 14.37 1.23 -24.38
N VAL A 213 13.18 1.84 -24.48
CA VAL A 213 13.00 3.30 -24.31
C VAL A 213 13.38 3.71 -22.88
N SER A 214 12.93 2.98 -21.87
CA SER A 214 13.29 3.24 -20.47
C SER A 214 14.81 3.17 -20.24
N LYS A 215 15.49 2.16 -20.81
CA LYS A 215 16.95 2.03 -20.72
C LYS A 215 17.67 3.23 -21.36
N ARG A 216 17.17 3.75 -22.49
CA ARG A 216 17.68 4.98 -23.12
C ARG A 216 17.46 6.18 -22.22
N MET A 217 16.25 6.36 -21.69
CA MET A 217 15.92 7.47 -20.77
C MET A 217 16.82 7.46 -19.52
N HIS A 218 17.06 6.30 -18.91
CA HIS A 218 17.96 6.16 -17.77
C HIS A 218 19.43 6.43 -18.12
N ARG A 219 19.86 6.18 -19.36
CA ARG A 219 21.21 6.54 -19.81
C ARG A 219 21.33 8.07 -19.94
N VAL A 220 20.40 8.70 -20.65
CA VAL A 220 20.39 10.16 -20.84
C VAL A 220 20.29 10.90 -19.50
N ARG A 221 19.46 10.42 -18.56
CA ARG A 221 19.38 10.99 -17.21
C ARG A 221 20.71 10.94 -16.46
N ARG A 222 21.44 9.82 -16.56
CA ARG A 222 22.76 9.68 -15.92
C ARG A 222 23.80 10.62 -16.54
N GLU A 223 23.78 10.77 -17.86
CA GLU A 223 24.66 11.72 -18.57
C GLU A 223 24.34 13.17 -18.21
N CYS A 224 23.06 13.54 -18.09
CA CYS A 224 22.63 14.87 -17.68
C CYS A 224 23.02 15.21 -16.23
N ILE A 225 22.91 14.25 -15.30
CA ILE A 225 23.39 14.43 -13.91
C ILE A 225 24.91 14.61 -13.90
N ARG A 226 25.65 13.77 -14.63
CA ARG A 226 27.12 13.85 -14.71
C ARG A 226 27.64 15.16 -15.30
N ASN A 227 26.91 15.77 -16.24
CA ASN A 227 27.30 17.05 -16.83
C ASN A 227 26.87 18.28 -15.99
N LYS A 228 26.09 18.08 -14.92
CA LYS A 228 25.66 19.14 -13.99
C LYS A 228 26.54 19.26 -12.75
N ASP A 229 27.36 18.24 -12.47
CA ASP A 229 28.40 18.23 -11.43
C ASP A 229 29.73 18.76 -12.00
#